data_AF-A0A7C7XRA5-F1
#
_entry.id   AF-A0A7C7XRA5-F1
#
_cell.length_a   1.000
_cell.length_b   1.000
_cell.length_c   1.000
_cell.angle_alpha   90.00
_cell.angle_beta   90.00
_cell.angle_gamma   90.00
#
_symmetry.space_group_name_H-M   'P 1'
#
loop_
_entity.id
_entity.type
_entity.pdbx_description
1 polymer ?
#
loop_
_entity_poly.entity_id
_entity_poly.type
_entity_poly.pdbx_seq_one_letter_code
_entity_poly.pdbx_strand_id
1 'polypeptide(L)'
;MNEQTKALIRAYANGVITSDQLAELEQALRGDATVRQQYLQELNLHAALEDVAFGETVPHARNNGYFYLLCHAMLGGDTPETERSISGHDSLHVGRVVNIARWSLAIAMVAVVALIATVYVRQPNIEPRIATITGLSGPLQWTGSGGRVLHDLGVGAELPGGTVEGMAPDSWFELEFNDGSAVTISGNSTLTFSDHGQKELHLKAGSFSGNVLPQPKGKPMLIHTRSAMLQVLGTQFEVEAGLSSTILNVSEGKVRAKRRSDGDTVDVLANHRLTVSPESEMSPERVPDSVDRWKSQLHRGPHGTYGEWSSSGTNEEDAGLKAIPYTTEQDKTIYTASIYVSSGDSPPVVLRAESRIRVAGYMKSAHRIFFGLSVRHSDGEFAGRFQVILPADEFQNGRPFVVDLDLRDYELDPSLTYMKEKLPSGPFDLIVDALWCHTLYDQAGLVITDMELIGPDKE
;
A
#
# COMPACT_ATOMS: atom_id res chain seq x y z
N MET A 1 -33.45 -6.20 15.49
CA MET A 1 -33.72 -5.44 14.25
C MET A 1 -34.77 -6.20 13.45
N ASN A 2 -35.79 -5.51 12.96
CA ASN A 2 -36.82 -6.10 12.09
C ASN A 2 -36.22 -6.32 10.68
N GLU A 3 -36.50 -7.47 10.05
CA GLU A 3 -36.02 -7.81 8.70
C GLU A 3 -36.46 -6.79 7.65
N GLN A 4 -37.60 -6.13 7.89
CA GLN A 4 -38.11 -5.05 7.05
C GLN A 4 -37.14 -3.84 7.00
N THR A 5 -36.56 -3.44 8.12
CA THR A 5 -35.60 -2.32 8.17
C THR A 5 -34.29 -2.66 7.46
N LYS A 6 -33.81 -3.91 7.56
CA LYS A 6 -32.64 -4.37 6.79
C LYS A 6 -32.88 -4.29 5.28
N ALA A 7 -34.06 -4.71 4.84
CA ALA A 7 -34.43 -4.67 3.43
C ALA A 7 -34.45 -3.24 2.88
N LEU A 8 -34.97 -2.29 3.66
CA LEU A 8 -34.96 -0.86 3.30
C LEU A 8 -33.54 -0.30 3.19
N ILE A 9 -32.65 -0.61 4.15
CA ILE A 9 -31.25 -0.18 4.10
C ILE A 9 -30.53 -0.72 2.86
N ARG A 10 -30.74 -1.99 2.51
CA ARG A 10 -30.15 -2.61 1.30
C ARG A 10 -30.72 -2.02 0.01
N ALA A 11 -32.04 -1.79 -0.05
CA ALA A 11 -32.67 -1.16 -1.20
C ALA A 11 -32.13 0.27 -1.41
N TYR A 12 -31.90 1.01 -0.33
CA TYR A 12 -31.25 2.32 -0.37
C TYR A 12 -29.82 2.23 -0.89
N ALA A 13 -29.00 1.36 -0.30
CA ALA A 13 -27.58 1.20 -0.69
C ALA A 13 -27.43 0.81 -2.16
N ASN A 14 -28.32 -0.05 -2.67
CA ASN A 14 -28.30 -0.49 -4.06
C ASN A 14 -28.95 0.50 -5.05
N GLY A 15 -29.44 1.66 -4.60
CA GLY A 15 -30.09 2.67 -5.44
C GLY A 15 -31.46 2.26 -6.00
N VAL A 16 -32.13 1.27 -5.41
CA VAL A 16 -33.42 0.71 -5.89
C VAL A 16 -34.61 1.03 -4.96
N ILE A 17 -34.41 1.89 -3.96
CA ILE A 17 -35.44 2.28 -3.00
C ILE A 17 -36.51 3.19 -3.65
N THR A 18 -37.78 2.95 -3.32
CA THR A 18 -38.87 3.84 -3.74
C THR A 18 -39.05 5.02 -2.78
N SER A 19 -39.74 6.08 -3.19
CA SER A 19 -39.99 7.26 -2.34
C SER A 19 -40.72 6.92 -1.03
N ASP A 20 -41.68 5.99 -1.07
CA ASP A 20 -42.43 5.55 0.11
C ASP A 20 -41.54 4.77 1.09
N GLN A 21 -40.67 3.90 0.55
CA GLN A 21 -39.68 3.15 1.32
C GLN A 21 -38.60 4.05 1.91
N LEU A 22 -38.20 5.11 1.20
CA LEU A 22 -37.25 6.10 1.69
C LEU A 22 -37.83 6.87 2.89
N ALA A 23 -39.10 7.28 2.82
CA ALA A 23 -39.78 7.93 3.94
C ALA A 23 -39.89 7.00 5.17
N GLU A 24 -40.16 5.71 4.96
CA GLU A 24 -40.18 4.68 6.02
C GLU A 24 -38.79 4.51 6.65
N LEU A 25 -37.74 4.49 5.83
CA LEU A 25 -36.35 4.41 6.29
C LEU A 25 -35.95 5.66 7.08
N GLU A 26 -36.28 6.87 6.62
CA GLU A 26 -36.02 8.12 7.33
C GLU A 26 -36.70 8.17 8.70
N GLN A 27 -37.96 7.71 8.77
CA GLN A 27 -38.69 7.63 10.03
C GLN A 27 -38.03 6.64 11.01
N ALA A 28 -37.58 5.48 10.52
CA ALA A 28 -36.85 4.51 11.33
C ALA A 28 -35.50 5.05 11.84
N LEU A 29 -34.77 5.80 11.01
CA LEU A 29 -33.50 6.41 11.39
C LEU A 29 -33.66 7.52 12.44
N ARG A 30 -34.77 8.28 12.42
CA ARG A 30 -35.06 9.29 13.45
C ARG A 30 -35.40 8.67 14.81
N GLY A 31 -36.07 7.53 14.81
CA GLY A 31 -36.61 6.91 16.02
C GLY A 31 -35.65 5.98 16.79
N ASP A 32 -34.63 5.41 16.13
CA ASP A 32 -33.80 4.36 16.73
C ASP A 32 -32.30 4.55 16.46
N ALA A 33 -31.52 4.70 17.54
CA ALA A 33 -30.06 4.84 17.49
C ALA A 33 -29.36 3.58 16.94
N THR A 34 -29.93 2.40 17.20
CA THR A 34 -29.40 1.11 16.73
C THR A 34 -29.53 0.98 15.22
N VAL A 35 -30.67 1.42 14.67
CA VAL A 35 -30.92 1.45 13.22
C VAL A 35 -29.96 2.42 12.52
N ARG A 36 -29.69 3.60 13.12
CA ARG A 36 -28.69 4.54 12.60
C ARG A 36 -27.29 3.93 12.53
N GLN A 37 -26.86 3.24 13.59
CA GLN A 37 -25.55 2.60 13.62
C GLN A 37 -25.42 1.50 12.57
N GLN A 38 -26.48 0.71 12.36
CA GLN A 38 -26.50 -0.36 11.37
C GLN A 38 -26.57 0.15 9.94
N TYR A 39 -27.33 1.21 9.68
CA TYR A 39 -27.35 1.92 8.40
C TYR A 39 -25.96 2.43 8.01
N LEU A 40 -25.23 3.04 8.95
CA LEU A 40 -23.85 3.46 8.73
C LEU A 40 -22.92 2.29 8.45
N GLN A 41 -23.10 1.16 9.15
CA GLN A 41 -22.29 -0.05 8.92
C GLN A 41 -22.49 -0.64 7.53
N GLU A 42 -23.74 -0.75 7.07
CA GLU A 42 -24.09 -1.27 5.74
C GLU A 42 -23.65 -0.34 4.61
N LEU A 43 -23.79 0.98 4.77
CA LEU A 43 -23.26 1.94 3.80
C LEU A 43 -21.73 1.93 3.72
N ASN A 44 -21.05 1.79 4.86
CA ASN A 44 -19.60 1.63 4.86
C ASN A 44 -19.16 0.33 4.18
N LEU A 45 -19.94 -0.75 4.30
CA LEU A 45 -19.69 -1.99 3.56
C LEU A 45 -19.91 -1.80 2.05
N HIS A 46 -20.95 -1.08 1.64
CA HIS A 46 -21.23 -0.78 0.23
C HIS A 46 -20.12 0.09 -0.38
N ALA A 47 -19.70 1.15 0.31
CA ALA A 47 -18.56 1.97 -0.11
C ALA A 47 -17.26 1.17 -0.19
N ALA A 48 -17.01 0.27 0.78
CA ALA A 48 -15.85 -0.62 0.73
C ALA A 48 -15.93 -1.63 -0.44
N LEU A 49 -17.13 -2.06 -0.85
CA LEU A 49 -17.33 -2.92 -2.01
C LEU A 49 -17.15 -2.15 -3.33
N GLU A 50 -17.59 -0.89 -3.41
CA GLU A 50 -17.33 0.00 -4.55
C GLU A 50 -15.84 0.30 -4.70
N ASP A 51 -15.14 0.63 -3.61
CA ASP A 51 -13.68 0.82 -3.61
C ASP A 51 -12.94 -0.42 -4.13
N VAL A 52 -13.40 -1.62 -3.74
CA VAL A 52 -12.85 -2.90 -4.23
C VAL A 52 -13.18 -3.14 -5.70
N ALA A 53 -14.35 -2.69 -6.17
CA ALA A 53 -14.80 -2.89 -7.55
C ALA A 53 -14.13 -1.94 -8.55
N PHE A 54 -13.81 -0.70 -8.16
CA PHE A 54 -13.25 0.31 -9.06
C PHE A 54 -11.72 0.40 -9.02
N GLY A 55 -11.05 -0.22 -8.04
CA GLY A 55 -9.58 -0.17 -7.94
C GLY A 55 -9.02 1.25 -7.84
N GLU A 56 -9.85 2.24 -7.49
CA GLU A 56 -9.46 3.65 -7.45
C GLU A 56 -8.72 3.98 -6.15
N THR A 57 -7.52 4.52 -6.31
CA THR A 57 -6.73 5.15 -5.26
C THR A 57 -7.30 6.52 -4.92
N VAL A 58 -8.32 6.58 -4.06
CA VAL A 58 -8.69 7.84 -3.39
C VAL A 58 -8.91 7.57 -1.90
N PRO A 59 -8.16 8.21 -0.99
CA PRO A 59 -8.50 8.15 0.42
C PRO A 59 -9.74 9.02 0.64
N HIS A 60 -10.93 8.43 0.70
CA HIS A 60 -12.03 9.09 1.37
C HIS A 60 -11.66 9.24 2.85
N ALA A 61 -11.26 10.47 3.16
CA ALA A 61 -10.81 10.91 4.47
C ALA A 61 -11.75 10.40 5.56
N ARG A 62 -11.15 9.68 6.53
CA ARG A 62 -11.66 9.60 7.90
C ARG A 62 -11.88 11.03 8.40
N ASN A 63 -13.11 11.50 8.32
CA ASN A 63 -13.53 12.71 9.03
C ASN A 63 -14.93 12.55 9.64
N ASN A 64 -15.15 11.44 10.35
CA ASN A 64 -16.32 11.23 11.21
C ASN A 64 -16.15 11.86 12.60
N GLY A 65 -15.68 13.11 12.64
CA GLY A 65 -15.67 13.95 13.85
C GLY A 65 -16.66 15.13 13.79
N TYR A 66 -17.00 15.60 12.58
CA TYR A 66 -17.76 16.85 12.41
C TYR A 66 -19.27 16.67 12.18
N PHE A 67 -19.72 15.47 11.79
CA PHE A 67 -21.15 15.23 11.56
C PHE A 67 -21.96 15.06 12.86
N TYR A 68 -21.34 14.55 13.93
CA TYR A 68 -21.98 14.40 15.24
C TYR A 68 -22.29 15.74 15.92
N LEU A 69 -21.49 16.78 15.67
CA LEU A 69 -21.71 18.11 16.27
C LEU A 69 -22.83 18.89 15.56
N LEU A 70 -23.03 18.65 14.25
CA LEU A 70 -24.07 19.32 13.48
C LEU A 70 -25.48 18.76 13.77
N CYS A 71 -25.60 17.46 14.02
CA CYS A 71 -26.90 16.85 14.37
C CYS A 71 -27.39 17.21 15.77
N HIS A 72 -26.50 17.50 16.72
CA HIS A 72 -26.90 17.89 18.08
C HIS A 72 -27.41 19.34 18.18
N ALA A 73 -26.99 20.21 17.25
CA ALA A 73 -27.46 21.61 17.19
C ALA A 73 -28.80 21.78 16.44
N MET A 74 -29.24 20.75 15.70
CA MET A 74 -30.42 20.82 14.81
C MET A 74 -31.65 20.05 15.33
N LEU A 75 -31.54 19.33 16.44
CA LEU A 75 -32.66 18.60 17.06
C LEU A 75 -32.94 19.18 18.46
N GLY A 76 -33.66 20.29 18.49
CA GLY A 76 -34.23 20.86 19.70
C GLY A 76 -35.20 19.87 20.35
N GLY A 77 -34.95 19.56 21.63
CA GLY A 77 -35.81 18.75 22.48
C GLY A 77 -36.12 19.52 23.77
N ASP A 78 -37.42 19.56 24.08
CA ASP A 78 -38.09 20.41 25.06
C ASP A 78 -37.56 20.36 26.51
N THR A 79 -37.62 21.51 27.17
CA THR A 79 -37.56 21.65 28.64
C THR A 79 -38.91 21.33 29.27
N PRO A 80 -39.00 20.56 30.37
CA PRO A 80 -40.27 20.32 31.03
C PRO A 80 -40.54 21.28 32.21
N GLU A 81 -41.84 21.37 32.52
CA GLU A 81 -42.51 21.78 33.78
C GLU A 81 -43.09 23.19 33.96
N THR A 82 -44.38 23.24 33.61
CA THR A 82 -45.55 23.88 34.23
C THR A 82 -45.51 24.14 35.75
N GLU A 83 -45.91 25.34 36.21
CA GLU A 83 -47.23 25.60 36.85
C GLU A 83 -47.33 27.00 37.53
N ARG A 84 -48.49 27.67 37.29
CA ARG A 84 -49.25 28.62 38.16
C ARG A 84 -48.63 30.00 38.51
N SER A 85 -49.35 31.09 38.75
CA SER A 85 -50.72 31.59 38.49
C SER A 85 -50.80 33.03 39.09
N ILE A 86 -51.59 33.91 38.46
CA ILE A 86 -52.29 35.12 39.00
C ILE A 86 -51.58 36.50 39.14
N SER A 87 -52.23 37.47 38.44
CA SER A 87 -52.36 38.94 38.66
C SER A 87 -51.10 39.80 38.55
N GLY A 88 -51.13 41.05 38.08
CA GLY A 88 -52.21 41.98 37.80
C GLY A 88 -51.58 43.29 37.29
N HIS A 89 -52.45 44.21 36.91
CA HIS A 89 -52.21 45.47 36.21
C HIS A 89 -51.20 46.47 36.84
N ASP A 90 -50.74 47.37 35.97
CA ASP A 90 -50.42 48.79 36.17
C ASP A 90 -48.97 49.31 36.36
N SER A 91 -48.57 50.05 35.32
CA SER A 91 -48.04 51.43 35.34
C SER A 91 -46.59 51.73 35.77
N LEU A 92 -45.87 52.29 34.78
CA LEU A 92 -45.05 53.51 34.79
C LEU A 92 -43.86 53.66 35.76
N HIS A 93 -42.68 53.61 35.13
CA HIS A 93 -41.48 54.44 35.29
C HIS A 93 -41.07 54.94 36.68
N VAL A 94 -39.86 54.55 37.14
CA VAL A 94 -38.75 55.47 37.49
C VAL A 94 -37.42 54.73 37.29
N GLY A 95 -36.45 55.38 36.66
CA GLY A 95 -35.22 54.78 36.16
C GLY A 95 -34.23 54.32 37.23
N ARG A 96 -33.45 53.31 36.87
CA ARG A 96 -32.18 52.98 37.52
C ARG A 96 -31.15 52.73 36.42
N VAL A 97 -30.24 53.69 36.29
CA VAL A 97 -29.00 53.56 35.50
C VAL A 97 -28.23 52.37 36.09
N VAL A 98 -28.13 51.27 35.34
CA VAL A 98 -27.34 50.09 35.73
C VAL A 98 -26.26 49.83 34.69
N ASN A 99 -25.04 50.25 35.06
CA ASN A 99 -23.74 49.64 34.76
C ASN A 99 -23.58 48.85 33.44
N ILE A 100 -23.38 49.57 32.33
CA ILE A 100 -22.89 49.03 31.06
C ILE A 100 -21.42 48.56 31.18
N ALA A 101 -20.70 48.95 32.23
CA ALA A 101 -19.28 48.64 32.43
C ALA A 101 -18.97 47.19 32.93
N ARG A 102 -19.97 46.37 33.29
CA ARG A 102 -19.74 44.95 33.68
C ARG A 102 -19.92 43.96 32.54
N TRP A 103 -20.57 44.35 31.45
CA TRP A 103 -20.79 43.48 30.29
C TRP A 103 -19.65 43.54 29.27
N SER A 104 -18.87 44.63 29.26
CA SER A 104 -17.70 44.78 28.38
C SER A 104 -16.55 43.83 28.73
N LEU A 105 -16.35 43.50 30.01
CA LEU A 105 -15.32 42.54 30.45
C LEU A 105 -15.70 41.08 30.14
N ALA A 106 -16.99 40.72 30.19
CA ALA A 106 -17.45 39.38 29.86
C ALA A 106 -17.38 39.09 28.34
N ILE A 107 -17.73 40.07 27.51
CA ILE A 107 -17.61 39.97 26.05
C ILE A 107 -16.14 39.89 25.62
N ALA A 108 -15.25 40.65 26.27
CA ALA A 108 -13.82 40.57 26.00
C ALA A 108 -13.22 39.20 26.36
N MET A 109 -13.62 38.59 27.47
CA MET A 109 -13.18 37.24 27.85
C MET A 109 -13.67 36.16 26.88
N VAL A 110 -14.94 36.22 26.43
CA VAL A 110 -15.47 35.29 25.43
C VAL A 110 -14.75 35.46 24.10
N ALA A 111 -14.46 36.69 23.68
CA ALA A 111 -13.70 36.96 22.46
C ALA A 111 -12.26 36.44 22.56
N VAL A 112 -11.59 36.58 23.71
CA VAL A 112 -10.24 36.05 23.94
C VAL A 112 -10.25 34.52 23.99
N VAL A 113 -11.22 33.89 24.64
CA VAL A 113 -11.35 32.42 24.66
C VAL A 113 -11.68 31.88 23.26
N ALA A 114 -12.56 32.54 22.52
CA ALA A 114 -12.86 32.18 21.13
C ALA A 114 -11.66 32.39 20.21
N LEU A 115 -10.87 33.45 20.42
CA LEU A 115 -9.63 33.71 19.69
C LEU A 115 -8.58 32.65 20.02
N ILE A 116 -8.38 32.32 21.30
CA ILE A 116 -7.45 31.27 21.75
C ILE A 116 -7.89 29.91 21.22
N ALA A 117 -9.19 29.58 21.28
CA ALA A 117 -9.73 28.35 20.72
C ALA A 117 -9.57 28.30 19.20
N THR A 118 -9.78 29.42 18.50
CA THR A 118 -9.57 29.51 17.05
C THR A 118 -8.08 29.38 16.71
N VAL A 119 -7.19 29.94 17.53
CA VAL A 119 -5.73 29.80 17.37
C VAL A 119 -5.27 28.37 17.69
N TYR A 120 -5.81 27.72 18.72
CA TYR A 120 -5.53 26.31 19.05
C TYR A 120 -6.05 25.35 17.97
N VAL A 121 -7.24 25.62 17.41
CA VAL A 121 -7.82 24.82 16.32
C VAL A 121 -7.13 25.11 14.97
N ARG A 122 -6.50 26.29 14.81
CA ARG A 122 -5.72 26.66 13.61
C ARG A 122 -4.22 26.42 13.72
N GLN A 123 -3.70 25.93 14.85
CA GLN A 123 -2.31 25.50 14.87
C GLN A 123 -2.21 24.34 13.86
N PRO A 124 -1.37 24.46 12.81
CA PRO A 124 -1.11 23.30 11.97
C PRO A 124 -0.57 22.23 12.91
N ASN A 125 -1.26 21.10 13.03
CA ASN A 125 -0.68 19.91 13.63
C ASN A 125 0.55 19.60 12.78
N ILE A 126 1.72 20.05 13.22
CA ILE A 126 2.99 19.62 12.65
C ILE A 126 3.10 18.18 13.09
N GLU A 127 2.71 17.27 12.21
CA GLU A 127 2.85 15.86 12.49
C GLU A 127 4.33 15.56 12.76
N PRO A 128 4.63 14.79 13.83
CA PRO A 128 6.00 14.45 14.16
C PRO A 128 6.60 13.69 12.99
N ARG A 129 7.84 14.00 12.63
CA ARG A 129 8.59 13.24 11.63
C ARG A 129 9.01 11.93 12.26
N ILE A 130 8.58 10.81 11.68
CA ILE A 130 8.72 9.47 12.28
C ILE A 130 9.72 8.59 11.55
N ALA A 131 10.08 8.96 10.33
CA ALA A 131 10.97 8.17 9.50
C ALA A 131 11.72 9.02 8.47
N THR A 132 12.85 8.50 8.01
CA THR A 132 13.75 9.14 7.04
C THR A 132 13.94 8.22 5.84
N ILE A 133 13.95 8.80 4.64
CA ILE A 133 14.32 8.08 3.42
C ILE A 133 15.83 7.85 3.40
N THR A 134 16.28 6.61 3.42
CA THR A 134 17.72 6.25 3.39
C THR A 134 18.18 5.81 2.01
N GLY A 135 17.25 5.42 1.15
CA GLY A 135 17.49 5.04 -0.24
C GLY A 135 16.20 5.04 -1.05
N LEU A 136 16.33 5.33 -2.34
CA LEU A 136 15.24 5.19 -3.31
C LEU A 136 15.73 5.01 -4.75
N SER A 137 14.90 4.41 -5.59
CA SER A 137 15.08 4.36 -7.05
C SER A 137 13.73 4.15 -7.75
N GLY A 138 13.64 4.56 -9.00
CA GLY A 138 12.43 4.44 -9.80
C GLY A 138 11.32 5.44 -9.39
N PRO A 139 10.15 5.32 -10.02
CA PRO A 139 9.04 6.25 -9.80
C PRO A 139 8.30 5.95 -8.49
N LEU A 140 8.26 6.91 -7.60
CA LEU A 140 7.70 6.79 -6.25
C LEU A 140 6.80 7.99 -5.97
N GLN A 141 5.75 7.76 -5.20
CA GLN A 141 4.94 8.85 -4.65
C GLN A 141 4.71 8.64 -3.16
N TRP A 142 4.60 9.75 -2.44
CA TRP A 142 4.17 9.78 -1.05
C TRP A 142 2.93 10.67 -0.91
N THR A 143 1.94 10.18 -0.18
CA THR A 143 0.70 10.89 0.15
C THR A 143 0.58 11.06 1.67
N GLY A 144 0.65 12.29 2.14
CA GLY A 144 0.50 12.65 3.56
C GLY A 144 -0.95 12.78 4.04
N SER A 145 -1.13 13.01 5.34
CA SER A 145 -2.43 13.07 6.05
C SER A 145 -3.41 14.18 5.63
N GLY A 146 -2.98 15.09 4.75
CA GLY A 146 -3.85 16.12 4.14
C GLY A 146 -4.18 15.88 2.66
N GLY A 147 -3.92 14.67 2.12
CA GLY A 147 -4.04 14.39 0.70
C GLY A 147 -2.95 15.06 -0.15
N ARG A 148 -1.89 15.56 0.49
CA ARG A 148 -0.73 16.15 -0.18
C ARG A 148 0.10 15.03 -0.79
N VAL A 149 0.21 15.03 -2.11
CA VAL A 149 1.04 14.11 -2.89
C VAL A 149 2.39 14.76 -3.19
N LEU A 150 3.47 14.01 -3.00
CA LEU A 150 4.84 14.37 -3.37
C LEU A 150 5.44 13.27 -4.24
N HIS A 151 5.96 13.64 -5.40
CA HIS A 151 6.68 12.74 -6.30
C HIS A 151 8.20 12.96 -6.25
N ASP A 152 8.65 14.18 -5.94
CA ASP A 152 10.07 14.51 -5.78
C ASP A 152 10.54 14.17 -4.36
N LEU A 153 10.74 12.87 -4.14
CA LEU A 153 11.30 12.34 -2.90
C LEU A 153 12.82 12.21 -3.04
N GLY A 154 13.54 12.57 -1.98
CA GLY A 154 15.00 12.50 -1.94
C GLY A 154 15.49 11.79 -0.70
N VAL A 155 16.68 11.20 -0.80
CA VAL A 155 17.39 10.64 0.36
C VAL A 155 17.63 11.73 1.40
N GLY A 156 17.38 11.40 2.66
CA GLY A 156 17.42 12.32 3.80
C GLY A 156 16.12 13.08 4.04
N ALA A 157 15.09 12.92 3.18
CA ALA A 157 13.79 13.51 3.47
C ALA A 157 13.12 12.80 4.66
N GLU A 158 12.61 13.61 5.59
CA GLU A 158 11.93 13.13 6.79
C GLU A 158 10.41 13.21 6.62
N LEU A 159 9.70 12.12 6.94
CA LEU A 159 8.27 11.94 6.70
C LEU A 159 7.48 11.74 8.01
N PRO A 160 6.28 12.33 8.15
CA PRO A 160 5.45 12.22 9.36
C PRO A 160 4.59 10.95 9.47
N GLY A 161 4.63 10.08 8.47
CA GLY A 161 3.63 9.06 8.22
C GLY A 161 2.88 9.36 6.94
N GLY A 162 2.14 8.39 6.40
CA GLY A 162 1.44 8.55 5.13
C GLY A 162 1.52 7.28 4.29
N THR A 163 1.14 7.40 3.02
CA THR A 163 1.16 6.28 2.07
C THR A 163 2.29 6.49 1.09
N VAL A 164 3.15 5.49 0.94
CA VAL A 164 4.15 5.41 -0.13
C VAL A 164 3.70 4.39 -1.16
N GLU A 165 3.91 4.73 -2.43
CA GLU A 165 3.51 3.90 -3.56
C GLU A 165 4.64 3.81 -4.57
N GLY A 166 5.02 2.57 -4.89
CA GLY A 166 5.86 2.27 -6.04
C GLY A 166 5.02 2.15 -7.30
N MET A 167 5.36 2.92 -8.32
CA MET A 167 4.55 3.05 -9.53
C MET A 167 4.98 2.09 -10.65
N ALA A 168 6.16 1.51 -10.54
CA ALA A 168 6.70 0.55 -11.51
C ALA A 168 7.44 -0.60 -10.79
N PRO A 169 7.74 -1.72 -11.47
CA PRO A 169 8.45 -2.85 -10.87
C PRO A 169 9.85 -2.53 -10.38
N ASP A 170 10.35 -1.43 -10.90
CA ASP A 170 11.69 -0.94 -10.75
C ASP A 170 11.74 0.10 -9.61
N SER A 171 10.59 0.52 -9.10
CA SER A 171 10.45 1.32 -7.88
C SER A 171 11.02 0.60 -6.67
N TRP A 172 11.84 1.31 -5.90
CA TRP A 172 12.43 0.84 -4.67
C TRP A 172 12.52 1.99 -3.68
N PHE A 173 12.18 1.74 -2.42
CA PHE A 173 12.15 2.77 -1.38
C PHE A 173 12.54 2.18 -0.03
N GLU A 174 13.52 2.79 0.61
CA GLU A 174 13.99 2.42 1.94
C GLU A 174 13.66 3.51 2.96
N LEU A 175 12.95 3.10 4.00
CA LEU A 175 12.45 3.94 5.07
C LEU A 175 13.02 3.49 6.40
N GLU A 176 13.81 4.34 7.05
CA GLU A 176 14.31 4.11 8.40
C GLU A 176 13.47 4.89 9.42
N PHE A 177 12.83 4.19 10.36
CA PHE A 177 12.11 4.80 11.47
C PHE A 177 13.07 5.38 12.52
N ASN A 178 12.60 6.32 13.33
CA ASN A 178 13.41 6.98 14.37
C ASN A 178 14.05 6.02 15.41
N ASP A 179 13.56 4.79 15.53
CA ASP A 179 14.13 3.78 16.41
C ASP A 179 15.24 2.94 15.75
N GLY A 180 15.54 3.18 14.47
CA GLY A 180 16.49 2.44 13.64
C GLY A 180 15.91 1.22 12.93
N SER A 181 14.61 0.91 13.10
CA SER A 181 13.95 -0.13 12.30
C SER A 181 13.86 0.34 10.85
N ALA A 182 14.22 -0.52 9.90
CA ALA A 182 14.17 -0.21 8.48
C ALA A 182 13.11 -1.04 7.76
N VAL A 183 12.44 -0.43 6.78
CA VAL A 183 11.49 -1.08 5.89
C VAL A 183 11.83 -0.74 4.45
N THR A 184 11.95 -1.77 3.62
CA THR A 184 12.21 -1.67 2.19
C THR A 184 10.98 -2.08 1.41
N ILE A 185 10.51 -1.22 0.53
CA ILE A 185 9.38 -1.46 -0.36
C ILE A 185 9.93 -1.64 -1.77
N SER A 186 9.42 -2.65 -2.47
CA SER A 186 9.86 -2.99 -3.83
C SER A 186 8.68 -3.05 -4.79
N GLY A 187 8.93 -2.67 -6.04
CA GLY A 187 7.99 -2.76 -7.14
C GLY A 187 6.69 -2.00 -6.92
N ASN A 188 5.61 -2.54 -7.49
CA ASN A 188 4.27 -1.96 -7.43
C ASN A 188 3.59 -2.25 -6.08
N SER A 189 4.01 -1.53 -5.06
CA SER A 189 3.58 -1.73 -3.69
C SER A 189 2.98 -0.46 -3.10
N THR A 190 1.91 -0.61 -2.32
CA THR A 190 1.23 0.49 -1.61
C THR A 190 1.27 0.22 -0.12
N LEU A 191 2.06 1.00 0.62
CA LEU A 191 2.23 0.88 2.06
C LEU A 191 1.84 2.19 2.75
N THR A 192 0.88 2.13 3.67
CA THR A 192 0.63 3.22 4.61
C THR A 192 1.35 2.95 5.92
N PHE A 193 2.06 3.93 6.46
CA PHE A 193 2.79 3.81 7.73
C PHE A 193 2.48 4.97 8.67
N SER A 194 2.49 4.69 9.98
CA SER A 194 2.36 5.67 11.05
C SER A 194 3.10 5.22 12.30
N ASP A 195 3.44 6.18 13.17
CA ASP A 195 3.98 5.91 14.50
C ASP A 195 3.43 6.95 15.49
N HIS A 196 2.44 6.54 16.27
CA HIS A 196 1.88 7.34 17.37
C HIS A 196 2.29 6.74 18.73
N GLY A 197 3.54 6.28 18.82
CA GLY A 197 4.09 5.55 19.96
C GLY A 197 3.96 4.04 19.84
N GLN A 198 3.42 3.55 18.72
CA GLN A 198 3.41 2.17 18.25
C GLN A 198 3.40 2.25 16.72
N LYS A 199 4.30 1.51 16.06
CA LYS A 199 4.37 1.48 14.60
C LYS A 199 3.24 0.64 14.02
N GLU A 200 2.49 1.23 13.10
CA GLU A 200 1.44 0.56 12.35
C GLU A 200 1.69 0.72 10.85
N LEU A 201 1.73 -0.41 10.16
CA LEU A 201 1.94 -0.52 8.72
C LEU A 201 0.72 -1.20 8.09
N HIS A 202 0.22 -0.66 6.99
CA HIS A 202 -0.88 -1.21 6.21
C HIS A 202 -0.40 -1.45 4.78
N LEU A 203 -0.09 -2.71 4.47
CA LEU A 203 0.28 -3.13 3.13
C LEU A 203 -1.00 -3.47 2.36
N LYS A 204 -1.37 -2.62 1.41
CA LYS A 204 -2.59 -2.79 0.60
C LYS A 204 -2.36 -3.74 -0.58
N ALA A 205 -1.20 -3.64 -1.21
CA ALA A 205 -0.79 -4.44 -2.35
C ALA A 205 0.74 -4.48 -2.44
N GLY A 206 1.28 -5.52 -3.05
CA GLY A 206 2.70 -5.70 -3.31
C GLY A 206 3.45 -6.32 -2.13
N SER A 207 4.71 -5.97 -1.93
CA SER A 207 5.58 -6.55 -0.90
C SER A 207 6.48 -5.51 -0.24
N PHE A 208 6.91 -5.82 0.98
CA PHE A 208 8.01 -5.12 1.63
C PHE A 208 8.80 -6.07 2.53
N SER A 209 10.08 -5.76 2.74
CA SER A 209 10.92 -6.39 3.75
C SER A 209 11.16 -5.45 4.92
N GLY A 210 11.29 -6.02 6.13
CA GLY A 210 11.52 -5.26 7.35
C GLY A 210 12.67 -5.83 8.16
N ASN A 211 13.61 -4.96 8.54
CA ASN A 211 14.62 -5.23 9.56
C ASN A 211 14.22 -4.42 10.81
N VAL A 212 13.43 -5.04 11.68
CA VAL A 212 12.77 -4.36 12.79
C VAL A 212 13.57 -4.58 14.06
N LEU A 213 14.01 -3.47 14.69
CA LEU A 213 14.69 -3.52 15.98
C LEU A 213 13.71 -3.87 17.11
N PRO A 214 14.21 -4.35 18.26
CA PRO A 214 13.37 -4.70 19.41
C PRO A 214 12.38 -3.60 19.81
N GLN A 215 11.08 -3.92 19.73
CA GLN A 215 9.99 -3.00 19.99
C GLN A 215 9.64 -2.93 21.49
N PRO A 216 9.12 -1.78 21.99
CA PRO A 216 8.76 -1.64 23.38
C PRO A 216 7.73 -2.69 23.84
N LYS A 217 7.82 -3.11 25.10
CA LYS A 217 6.92 -4.12 25.68
C LYS A 217 5.46 -3.69 25.53
N GLY A 218 4.64 -4.58 24.95
CA GLY A 218 3.22 -4.33 24.71
C GLY A 218 2.92 -3.42 23.52
N LYS A 219 3.94 -2.99 22.77
CA LYS A 219 3.81 -2.15 21.57
C LYS A 219 4.60 -2.75 20.39
N PRO A 220 4.26 -3.97 19.93
CA PRO A 220 4.87 -4.52 18.72
C PRO A 220 4.60 -3.60 17.53
N MET A 221 5.45 -3.67 16.50
CA MET A 221 5.08 -3.17 15.19
C MET A 221 3.93 -4.04 14.66
N LEU A 222 2.86 -3.41 14.20
CA LEU A 222 1.69 -4.06 13.63
C LEU A 222 1.71 -3.91 12.11
N ILE A 223 1.51 -5.02 11.40
CA ILE A 223 1.38 -5.02 9.95
C ILE A 223 0.01 -5.55 9.59
N HIS A 224 -0.71 -4.79 8.78
CA HIS A 224 -2.07 -5.10 8.36
C HIS A 224 -2.09 -5.33 6.85
N THR A 225 -2.61 -6.49 6.47
CA THR A 225 -3.01 -6.79 5.10
C THR A 225 -4.52 -7.05 5.06
N ARG A 226 -5.05 -7.37 3.88
CA ARG A 226 -6.45 -7.77 3.72
C ARG A 226 -6.78 -9.08 4.43
N SER A 227 -5.87 -10.06 4.43
CA SER A 227 -6.13 -11.40 5.02
C SER A 227 -5.53 -11.59 6.42
N ALA A 228 -4.57 -10.76 6.84
CA ALA A 228 -3.82 -10.98 8.08
C ALA A 228 -3.54 -9.69 8.89
N MET A 229 -3.23 -9.91 10.17
CA MET A 229 -2.55 -8.97 11.06
C MET A 229 -1.30 -9.65 11.61
N LEU A 230 -0.13 -9.02 11.45
CA LEU A 230 1.15 -9.54 11.93
C LEU A 230 1.65 -8.67 13.09
N GLN A 231 2.17 -9.31 14.13
CA GLN A 231 2.81 -8.64 15.26
C GLN A 231 4.31 -8.96 15.26
N VAL A 232 5.10 -7.90 15.16
CA VAL A 232 6.56 -7.96 15.04
C VAL A 232 7.20 -7.29 16.25
N LEU A 233 8.11 -8.00 16.92
CA LEU A 233 8.77 -7.52 18.13
C LEU A 233 10.24 -7.18 17.94
N GLY A 234 10.88 -7.62 16.86
CA GLY A 234 12.33 -7.55 16.70
C GLY A 234 12.76 -8.68 15.78
N THR A 235 12.57 -8.49 14.48
CA THR A 235 12.49 -9.59 13.50
C THR A 235 12.94 -9.09 12.16
N GLN A 236 13.56 -9.98 11.39
CA GLN A 236 13.80 -9.78 9.96
C GLN A 236 12.84 -10.66 9.16
N PHE A 237 12.07 -10.04 8.27
CA PHE A 237 11.00 -10.71 7.54
C PHE A 237 10.71 -10.03 6.21
N GLU A 238 9.96 -10.74 5.37
CA GLU A 238 9.36 -10.26 4.14
C GLU A 238 7.87 -10.57 4.17
N VAL A 239 7.05 -9.63 3.70
CA VAL A 239 5.60 -9.81 3.59
C VAL A 239 5.13 -9.41 2.21
N GLU A 240 4.33 -10.28 1.60
CA GLU A 240 3.65 -10.04 0.34
C GLU A 240 2.14 -10.06 0.56
N ALA A 241 1.44 -9.04 0.08
CA ALA A 241 -0.01 -8.92 0.14
C ALA A 241 -0.63 -9.11 -1.25
N GLY A 242 -1.30 -10.24 -1.44
CA GLY A 242 -2.15 -10.50 -2.59
C GLY A 242 -3.61 -10.05 -2.35
N LEU A 243 -4.46 -10.27 -3.35
CA LEU A 243 -5.89 -9.90 -3.27
C LEU A 243 -6.69 -10.71 -2.24
N SER A 244 -6.25 -11.94 -1.93
CA SER A 244 -6.93 -12.85 -1.00
C SER A 244 -5.97 -13.58 -0.05
N SER A 245 -4.67 -13.32 -0.16
CA SER A 245 -3.64 -14.00 0.61
C SER A 245 -2.59 -13.03 1.15
N THR A 246 -1.88 -13.46 2.19
CA THR A 246 -0.67 -12.82 2.68
C THR A 246 0.38 -13.90 2.86
N ILE A 247 1.54 -13.69 2.27
CA ILE A 247 2.68 -14.60 2.41
C ILE A 247 3.69 -13.90 3.29
N LEU A 248 4.13 -14.58 4.34
CA LEU A 248 5.09 -14.09 5.32
C LEU A 248 6.29 -15.03 5.35
N ASN A 249 7.47 -14.51 5.07
CA ASN A 249 8.75 -15.21 5.23
C ASN A 249 9.51 -14.60 6.40
N VAL A 250 9.93 -15.41 7.38
CA VAL A 250 10.70 -14.94 8.53
C VAL A 250 12.13 -15.44 8.42
N SER A 251 13.08 -14.52 8.24
CA SER A 251 14.51 -14.84 8.14
C SER A 251 15.16 -14.93 9.51
N GLU A 252 14.84 -13.99 10.42
CA GLU A 252 15.33 -13.97 11.78
C GLU A 252 14.23 -13.61 12.77
N GLY A 253 14.23 -14.22 13.96
CA GLY A 253 13.31 -13.90 15.03
C GLY A 253 11.98 -14.64 14.92
N LYS A 254 10.89 -13.94 15.22
CA LYS A 254 9.54 -14.52 15.26
C LYS A 254 8.48 -13.49 14.93
N VAL A 255 7.44 -13.90 14.22
CA VAL A 255 6.25 -13.09 13.96
C VAL A 255 5.02 -13.84 14.43
N ARG A 256 4.11 -13.16 15.11
CA ARG A 256 2.78 -13.70 15.37
C ARG A 256 1.83 -13.26 14.27
N ALA A 257 1.32 -14.21 13.50
CA ALA A 257 0.32 -13.96 12.48
C ALA A 257 -1.08 -14.27 13.02
N LYS A 258 -2.04 -13.41 12.69
CA LYS A 258 -3.47 -13.61 12.95
C LYS A 258 -4.25 -13.48 11.65
N ARG A 259 -5.02 -14.49 11.28
CA ARG A 259 -5.93 -14.41 10.13
C ARG A 259 -7.14 -13.54 10.48
N ARG A 260 -7.57 -12.71 9.53
CA ARG A 260 -8.68 -11.77 9.73
C ARG A 260 -10.06 -12.42 9.67
N SER A 261 -10.24 -13.49 8.90
CA SER A 261 -11.56 -14.10 8.66
C SER A 261 -12.14 -14.82 9.88
N ASP A 262 -11.30 -15.53 10.64
CA ASP A 262 -11.70 -16.35 11.79
C ASP A 262 -10.96 -15.99 13.09
N GLY A 263 -9.90 -15.17 12.99
CA GLY A 263 -9.09 -14.78 14.12
C GLY A 263 -8.06 -15.84 14.54
N ASP A 264 -7.86 -16.90 13.77
CA ASP A 264 -6.86 -17.93 14.04
C ASP A 264 -5.45 -17.33 14.11
N THR A 265 -4.60 -17.91 14.95
CA THR A 265 -3.27 -17.35 15.24
C THR A 265 -2.19 -18.42 15.24
N VAL A 266 -1.05 -18.08 14.63
CA VAL A 266 0.14 -18.93 14.66
C VAL A 266 1.40 -18.09 14.82
N ASP A 267 2.39 -18.64 15.52
CA ASP A 267 3.73 -18.07 15.61
C ASP A 267 4.59 -18.65 14.47
N VAL A 268 5.18 -17.77 13.65
CA VAL A 268 6.09 -18.12 12.56
C VAL A 268 7.52 -17.85 13.01
N LEU A 269 8.35 -18.88 13.03
CA LEU A 269 9.74 -18.82 13.45
C LEU A 269 10.66 -18.50 12.28
N ALA A 270 11.90 -18.10 12.59
CA ALA A 270 12.97 -18.01 11.60
C ALA A 270 13.06 -19.25 10.69
N ASN A 271 13.42 -19.02 9.44
CA ASN A 271 13.48 -20.00 8.34
C ASN A 271 12.13 -20.67 8.04
N HIS A 272 11.01 -20.06 8.43
CA HIS A 272 9.67 -20.51 8.05
C HIS A 272 8.92 -19.45 7.25
N ARG A 273 8.05 -19.98 6.38
CA ARG A 273 7.07 -19.27 5.59
C ARG A 273 5.67 -19.59 6.11
N LEU A 274 4.76 -18.64 6.01
CA LEU A 274 3.34 -18.84 6.26
C LEU A 274 2.52 -18.17 5.16
N THR A 275 1.59 -18.93 4.58
CA THR A 275 0.58 -18.40 3.66
C THR A 275 -0.77 -18.29 4.39
N VAL A 276 -1.29 -17.07 4.48
CA VAL A 276 -2.56 -16.74 5.16
C VAL A 276 -3.62 -16.37 4.11
N SER A 277 -4.53 -17.30 3.85
CA SER A 277 -5.73 -17.11 3.02
C SER A 277 -6.98 -17.53 3.83
N PRO A 278 -8.20 -17.16 3.43
CA PRO A 278 -9.43 -17.57 4.14
C PRO A 278 -9.66 -19.10 4.19
N GLU A 279 -9.12 -19.85 3.23
CA GLU A 279 -9.47 -21.27 3.01
C GLU A 279 -8.33 -22.25 3.35
N SER A 280 -7.09 -21.76 3.47
CA SER A 280 -5.94 -22.62 3.78
C SER A 280 -5.82 -22.90 5.29
N GLU A 281 -5.05 -23.90 5.69
CA GLU A 281 -4.64 -24.06 7.10
C GLU A 281 -3.51 -23.08 7.43
N MET A 282 -3.46 -22.51 8.64
CA MET A 282 -2.36 -21.66 9.10
C MET A 282 -1.17 -22.50 9.58
N SER A 283 -0.53 -23.23 8.67
CA SER A 283 0.63 -24.07 8.99
C SER A 283 1.92 -23.43 8.48
N PRO A 284 2.85 -23.00 9.37
CA PRO A 284 4.16 -22.55 8.95
C PRO A 284 4.99 -23.70 8.37
N GLU A 285 5.57 -23.47 7.20
CA GLU A 285 6.44 -24.43 6.50
C GLU A 285 7.87 -23.91 6.46
N ARG A 286 8.87 -24.79 6.35
CA ARG A 286 10.24 -24.32 6.16
C ARG A 286 10.36 -23.60 4.83
N VAL A 287 11.10 -22.49 4.81
CA VAL A 287 11.50 -21.86 3.56
C VAL A 287 12.34 -22.89 2.78
N PRO A 288 12.03 -23.14 1.50
CA PRO A 288 12.80 -24.06 0.67
C PRO A 288 14.28 -23.65 0.58
N ASP A 289 15.15 -24.63 0.36
CA ASP A 289 16.56 -24.35 0.05
C ASP A 289 16.67 -23.51 -1.23
N SER A 290 17.68 -22.64 -1.27
CA SER A 290 17.94 -21.82 -2.45
C SER A 290 18.30 -22.68 -3.66
N VAL A 291 17.82 -22.28 -4.83
CA VAL A 291 18.18 -22.87 -6.12
C VAL A 291 19.04 -21.90 -6.93
N ASP A 292 19.70 -22.39 -7.99
CA ASP A 292 20.50 -21.58 -8.92
C ASP A 292 19.88 -21.50 -10.33
N ARG A 293 18.69 -22.08 -10.49
CA ARG A 293 17.97 -22.20 -11.75
C ARG A 293 16.51 -21.84 -11.55
N TRP A 294 15.93 -21.15 -12.53
CA TRP A 294 14.53 -20.78 -12.51
C TRP A 294 14.01 -20.56 -13.91
N LYS A 295 12.72 -20.80 -14.12
CA LYS A 295 12.06 -20.54 -15.40
C LYS A 295 10.68 -19.93 -15.17
N SER A 296 10.35 -18.95 -16.01
CA SER A 296 9.07 -18.28 -15.99
C SER A 296 7.90 -19.26 -16.19
N GLN A 297 6.78 -18.98 -15.53
CA GLN A 297 5.58 -19.81 -15.61
C GLN A 297 4.40 -19.01 -16.21
N LEU A 298 4.65 -18.22 -17.26
CA LEU A 298 3.63 -17.36 -17.88
C LEU A 298 2.39 -18.13 -18.36
N HIS A 299 2.55 -19.41 -18.69
CA HIS A 299 1.44 -20.32 -19.03
C HIS A 299 0.43 -20.51 -17.89
N ARG A 300 0.82 -20.26 -16.62
CA ARG A 300 -0.05 -20.39 -15.44
C ARG A 300 -0.83 -19.13 -15.12
N GLY A 301 -0.69 -18.08 -15.92
CA GLY A 301 -1.37 -16.80 -15.75
C GLY A 301 -0.45 -15.67 -15.26
N PRO A 302 -1.03 -14.51 -14.90
CA PRO A 302 -0.29 -13.28 -14.62
C PRO A 302 0.32 -13.22 -13.21
N HIS A 303 0.28 -14.30 -12.43
CA HIS A 303 0.78 -14.30 -11.06
C HIS A 303 2.28 -13.96 -11.00
N GLY A 304 2.65 -13.01 -10.15
CA GLY A 304 4.05 -12.58 -10.03
C GLY A 304 4.57 -11.88 -11.28
N THR A 305 3.72 -11.21 -12.06
CA THR A 305 4.13 -10.46 -13.25
C THR A 305 3.69 -9.00 -13.19
N TYR A 306 4.43 -8.14 -13.90
CA TYR A 306 4.01 -6.80 -14.26
C TYR A 306 4.02 -6.65 -15.77
N GLY A 307 2.85 -6.31 -16.32
CA GLY A 307 2.64 -6.20 -17.75
C GLY A 307 1.22 -6.60 -18.12
N GLU A 308 0.88 -6.45 -19.40
CA GLU A 308 -0.38 -6.93 -19.95
C GLU A 308 -0.17 -8.40 -20.35
N TRP A 309 -0.57 -9.31 -19.46
CA TRP A 309 -0.56 -10.74 -19.76
C TRP A 309 -1.64 -11.09 -20.77
N SER A 310 -1.30 -11.94 -21.73
CA SER A 310 -2.24 -12.49 -22.70
C SER A 310 -1.85 -13.93 -23.05
N SER A 311 -2.83 -14.79 -23.29
CA SER A 311 -2.63 -16.09 -23.94
C SER A 311 -3.24 -16.05 -25.34
N SER A 312 -2.41 -16.06 -26.39
CA SER A 312 -2.89 -15.86 -27.77
C SER A 312 -3.33 -17.14 -28.50
N GLY A 313 -3.82 -18.17 -27.80
CA GLY A 313 -4.25 -19.41 -28.46
C GLY A 313 -4.91 -20.44 -27.53
N THR A 314 -5.39 -21.54 -28.12
CA THR A 314 -5.88 -22.75 -27.42
C THR A 314 -4.76 -23.59 -26.80
N ASN A 315 -3.49 -23.21 -26.99
CA ASN A 315 -2.32 -23.87 -26.45
C ASN A 315 -1.72 -23.03 -25.31
N GLU A 316 -1.37 -23.68 -24.20
CA GLU A 316 -0.80 -23.05 -22.99
C GLU A 316 0.58 -22.39 -23.23
N GLU A 317 1.27 -22.74 -24.32
CA GLU A 317 2.62 -22.24 -24.67
C GLU A 317 2.65 -20.84 -25.32
N ASP A 318 1.49 -20.28 -25.70
CA ASP A 318 1.39 -18.97 -26.36
C ASP A 318 1.17 -17.81 -25.37
N ALA A 319 1.55 -18.00 -24.10
CA ALA A 319 1.45 -16.95 -23.10
C ALA A 319 2.53 -15.88 -23.31
N GLY A 320 2.12 -14.62 -23.32
CA GLY A 320 3.00 -13.47 -23.48
C GLY A 320 2.69 -12.37 -22.48
N LEU A 321 3.73 -11.72 -22.00
CA LEU A 321 3.68 -10.58 -21.10
C LEU A 321 4.11 -9.33 -21.87
N LYS A 322 3.14 -8.50 -22.25
CA LYS A 322 3.39 -7.27 -22.99
C LYS A 322 3.80 -6.14 -22.04
N ALA A 323 4.85 -5.41 -22.42
CA ALA A 323 5.30 -4.25 -21.67
C ALA A 323 4.25 -3.13 -21.69
N ILE A 324 3.95 -2.59 -20.51
CA ILE A 324 2.94 -1.54 -20.32
C ILE A 324 3.60 -0.18 -20.05
N PRO A 325 2.95 0.93 -20.45
CA PRO A 325 3.51 2.26 -20.29
C PRO A 325 3.41 2.75 -18.84
N TYR A 326 4.48 3.39 -18.38
CA TYR A 326 4.50 4.30 -17.26
C TYR A 326 5.03 5.65 -17.74
N THR A 327 4.25 6.72 -17.55
CA THR A 327 4.64 8.08 -17.94
C THR A 327 5.12 8.85 -16.72
N THR A 328 6.37 9.31 -16.76
CA THR A 328 6.98 10.17 -15.73
C THR A 328 6.40 11.58 -15.78
N GLU A 329 6.59 12.37 -14.71
CA GLU A 329 6.20 13.80 -14.68
C GLU A 329 6.91 14.66 -15.74
N GLN A 330 8.02 14.19 -16.32
CA GLN A 330 8.76 14.86 -17.38
C GLN A 330 8.25 14.50 -18.78
N ASP A 331 7.02 13.97 -18.90
CA ASP A 331 6.41 13.49 -20.14
C ASP A 331 7.23 12.42 -20.88
N LYS A 332 8.11 11.71 -20.16
CA LYS A 332 8.84 10.55 -20.69
C LYS A 332 8.10 9.27 -20.34
N THR A 333 7.83 8.46 -21.34
CA THR A 333 7.18 7.15 -21.18
C THR A 333 8.23 6.03 -21.14
N ILE A 334 8.08 5.10 -20.22
CA ILE A 334 8.87 3.87 -20.13
C ILE A 334 7.90 2.71 -20.32
N TYR A 335 8.22 1.77 -21.20
CA TYR A 335 7.41 0.57 -21.41
C TYR A 335 8.10 -0.61 -20.72
N THR A 336 7.52 -1.11 -19.64
CA THR A 336 8.17 -2.12 -18.77
C THR A 336 7.35 -3.39 -18.68
N ALA A 337 8.05 -4.53 -18.71
CA ALA A 337 7.54 -5.82 -18.26
C ALA A 337 8.48 -6.41 -17.22
N SER A 338 7.94 -7.07 -16.19
CA SER A 338 8.75 -7.79 -15.19
C SER A 338 8.11 -9.09 -14.73
N ILE A 339 8.95 -9.99 -14.23
CA ILE A 339 8.55 -11.24 -13.59
C ILE A 339 9.29 -11.34 -12.26
N TYR A 340 8.55 -11.51 -11.17
CA TYR A 340 9.12 -11.77 -9.84
C TYR A 340 9.59 -13.22 -9.79
N VAL A 341 10.81 -13.43 -9.29
CA VAL A 341 11.52 -14.71 -9.34
C VAL A 341 11.43 -15.43 -8.00
N SER A 342 11.87 -14.78 -6.94
CA SER A 342 11.93 -15.32 -5.58
C SER A 342 10.77 -14.83 -4.72
N SER A 343 9.56 -14.78 -5.30
CA SER A 343 8.33 -14.34 -4.63
C SER A 343 7.33 -15.48 -4.40
N GLY A 344 6.36 -15.21 -3.52
CA GLY A 344 5.34 -16.17 -3.13
C GLY A 344 5.88 -17.52 -2.64
N ASP A 345 5.44 -18.60 -3.29
CA ASP A 345 5.79 -19.97 -2.91
C ASP A 345 7.13 -20.47 -3.51
N SER A 346 7.75 -19.68 -4.39
CA SER A 346 8.98 -20.07 -5.09
C SER A 346 10.20 -20.17 -4.15
N PRO A 347 11.14 -21.10 -4.39
CA PRO A 347 12.41 -21.11 -3.67
C PRO A 347 13.23 -19.86 -4.03
N PRO A 348 14.03 -19.32 -3.10
CA PRO A 348 14.97 -18.25 -3.43
C PRO A 348 15.95 -18.67 -4.53
N VAL A 349 16.14 -17.82 -5.54
CA VAL A 349 17.06 -18.09 -6.65
C VAL A 349 18.34 -17.27 -6.46
N VAL A 350 19.46 -17.94 -6.21
CA VAL A 350 20.76 -17.33 -5.95
C VAL A 350 21.64 -17.39 -7.19
N LEU A 351 22.14 -16.23 -7.63
CA LEU A 351 23.01 -16.13 -8.79
C LEU A 351 24.42 -16.63 -8.49
N ARG A 352 24.99 -17.39 -9.42
CA ARG A 352 26.39 -17.85 -9.39
C ARG A 352 27.20 -17.14 -10.47
N ALA A 353 28.52 -17.18 -10.36
CA ALA A 353 29.44 -16.50 -11.29
C ALA A 353 29.23 -16.89 -12.77
N GLU A 354 28.77 -18.11 -13.05
CA GLU A 354 28.47 -18.60 -14.40
C GLU A 354 26.98 -18.61 -14.76
N SER A 355 26.13 -18.03 -13.90
CA SER A 355 24.71 -17.92 -14.19
C SER A 355 24.47 -17.04 -15.43
N ARG A 356 23.47 -17.40 -16.23
CA ARG A 356 23.06 -16.66 -17.45
C ARG A 356 21.57 -16.44 -17.44
N ILE A 357 21.12 -15.41 -18.15
CA ILE A 357 19.70 -15.15 -18.36
C ILE A 357 19.36 -15.40 -19.82
N ARG A 358 18.41 -16.29 -20.08
CA ARG A 358 17.82 -16.45 -21.41
C ARG A 358 16.48 -15.75 -21.46
N VAL A 359 16.29 -14.88 -22.45
CA VAL A 359 15.02 -14.18 -22.66
C VAL A 359 14.52 -14.44 -24.07
N ALA A 360 13.27 -14.87 -24.18
CA ALA A 360 12.57 -15.03 -25.44
C ALA A 360 11.40 -14.06 -25.52
N GLY A 361 11.18 -13.49 -26.70
CA GLY A 361 10.09 -12.56 -26.90
C GLY A 361 9.96 -12.10 -28.34
N TYR A 362 9.21 -11.04 -28.50
CA TYR A 362 8.93 -10.41 -29.79
C TYR A 362 8.78 -8.90 -29.59
N MET A 363 9.06 -8.13 -30.63
CA MET A 363 8.72 -6.71 -30.67
C MET A 363 8.19 -6.30 -32.06
N LYS A 364 7.27 -5.34 -32.08
CA LYS A 364 6.70 -4.82 -33.31
C LYS A 364 7.72 -4.02 -34.12
N SER A 365 8.54 -3.22 -33.44
CA SER A 365 9.59 -2.40 -34.04
C SER A 365 10.88 -2.54 -33.25
N ALA A 366 11.99 -2.72 -33.97
CA ALA A 366 13.34 -2.87 -33.43
C ALA A 366 13.73 -1.61 -32.64
N HIS A 367 14.03 -1.82 -31.36
CA HIS A 367 14.48 -0.80 -30.43
C HIS A 367 15.57 -1.40 -29.55
N ARG A 368 16.40 -0.55 -28.95
CA ARG A 368 17.26 -0.98 -27.85
C ARG A 368 16.39 -1.53 -26.72
N ILE A 369 16.82 -2.62 -26.08
CA ILE A 369 16.19 -3.15 -24.88
C ILE A 369 17.17 -3.10 -23.72
N PHE A 370 16.66 -2.66 -22.59
CA PHE A 370 17.32 -2.78 -21.30
C PHE A 370 16.83 -4.07 -20.67
N PHE A 371 17.74 -4.99 -20.36
CA PHE A 371 17.45 -6.19 -19.60
C PHE A 371 18.10 -6.05 -18.24
N GLY A 372 17.31 -6.15 -17.19
CA GLY A 372 17.78 -5.94 -15.84
C GLY A 372 17.23 -6.93 -14.85
N LEU A 373 17.83 -6.89 -13.68
CA LEU A 373 17.45 -7.68 -12.53
C LEU A 373 17.57 -6.85 -11.26
N SER A 374 16.65 -7.09 -10.33
CA SER A 374 16.70 -6.58 -8.98
C SER A 374 17.16 -7.71 -8.06
N VAL A 375 18.13 -7.43 -7.19
CA VAL A 375 18.69 -8.42 -6.27
C VAL A 375 18.63 -7.94 -4.83
N ARG A 376 18.61 -8.92 -3.92
CA ARG A 376 18.60 -8.71 -2.47
C ARG A 376 19.54 -9.67 -1.77
N HIS A 377 19.96 -9.28 -0.57
CA HIS A 377 20.66 -10.15 0.36
C HIS A 377 19.72 -11.26 0.88
N SER A 378 20.30 -12.31 1.47
CA SER A 378 19.54 -13.43 2.08
C SER A 378 18.62 -12.99 3.21
N ASP A 379 18.93 -11.85 3.78
CA ASP A 379 18.26 -11.23 4.91
C ASP A 379 17.09 -10.33 4.44
N GLY A 380 16.94 -10.13 3.12
CA GLY A 380 15.87 -9.36 2.49
C GLY A 380 16.22 -7.91 2.20
N GLU A 381 17.41 -7.44 2.57
CA GLU A 381 17.88 -6.09 2.26
C GLU A 381 18.20 -5.94 0.77
N PHE A 382 17.90 -4.78 0.21
CA PHE A 382 18.16 -4.49 -1.19
C PHE A 382 19.65 -4.49 -1.51
N ALA A 383 20.04 -5.20 -2.57
CA ALA A 383 21.43 -5.39 -2.95
C ALA A 383 21.75 -4.82 -4.34
N GLY A 384 20.84 -4.01 -4.89
CA GLY A 384 21.04 -3.28 -6.13
C GLY A 384 20.19 -3.76 -7.30
N ARG A 385 20.26 -2.97 -8.35
CA ARG A 385 19.71 -3.30 -9.67
C ARG A 385 20.83 -3.28 -10.68
N PHE A 386 20.87 -4.30 -11.50
CA PHE A 386 21.91 -4.47 -12.50
C PHE A 386 21.26 -4.63 -13.86
N GLN A 387 21.89 -4.11 -14.91
CA GLN A 387 21.35 -4.16 -16.25
C GLN A 387 22.42 -4.31 -17.33
N VAL A 388 22.00 -4.91 -18.45
CA VAL A 388 22.72 -4.89 -19.72
C VAL A 388 21.80 -4.30 -20.79
N ILE A 389 22.38 -3.64 -21.78
CA ILE A 389 21.63 -2.96 -22.85
C ILE A 389 22.00 -3.62 -24.17
N LEU A 390 21.02 -4.18 -24.86
CA LEU A 390 21.20 -4.66 -26.23
C LEU A 390 20.73 -3.58 -27.22
N PRO A 391 21.56 -3.23 -28.23
CA PRO A 391 21.22 -2.22 -29.21
C PRO A 391 20.14 -2.71 -30.19
N ALA A 392 19.53 -1.77 -30.92
CA ALA A 392 18.36 -2.06 -31.75
C ALA A 392 18.65 -3.00 -32.93
N ASP A 393 19.89 -3.06 -33.40
CA ASP A 393 20.35 -3.91 -34.51
C ASP A 393 20.45 -5.39 -34.15
N GLU A 394 20.42 -5.74 -32.86
CA GLU A 394 20.24 -7.12 -32.38
C GLU A 394 18.82 -7.66 -32.66
N PHE A 395 17.87 -6.78 -33.02
CA PHE A 395 16.46 -7.12 -33.15
C PHE A 395 15.90 -6.84 -34.55
N GLN A 396 14.97 -7.69 -34.99
CA GLN A 396 14.29 -7.55 -36.28
C GLN A 396 12.81 -7.20 -36.06
N ASN A 397 12.32 -6.20 -36.81
CA ASN A 397 10.93 -5.78 -36.76
C ASN A 397 9.98 -6.96 -36.96
N GLY A 398 9.06 -7.16 -36.01
CA GLY A 398 8.00 -8.14 -36.17
C GLY A 398 8.49 -9.60 -36.17
N ARG A 399 9.69 -9.89 -35.67
CA ARG A 399 10.19 -11.26 -35.54
C ARG A 399 10.47 -11.62 -34.09
N PRO A 400 10.26 -12.90 -33.71
CA PRO A 400 10.71 -13.38 -32.41
C PRO A 400 12.22 -13.26 -32.26
N PHE A 401 12.67 -13.07 -31.02
CA PHE A 401 14.07 -13.09 -30.64
C PHE A 401 14.27 -14.05 -29.46
N VAL A 402 15.49 -14.58 -29.35
CA VAL A 402 16.00 -15.27 -28.17
C VAL A 402 17.39 -14.72 -27.92
N VAL A 403 17.63 -14.21 -26.72
CA VAL A 403 18.92 -13.66 -26.31
C VAL A 403 19.44 -14.40 -25.09
N ASP A 404 20.74 -14.70 -25.09
CA ASP A 404 21.47 -15.25 -23.96
C ASP A 404 22.35 -14.14 -23.39
N LEU A 405 22.07 -13.74 -22.15
CA LEU A 405 22.68 -12.61 -21.47
C LEU A 405 23.66 -13.12 -20.42
N ASP A 406 24.92 -12.67 -20.52
CA ASP A 406 25.97 -12.98 -19.55
C ASP A 406 25.92 -11.97 -18.39
N LEU A 407 25.81 -12.46 -17.15
CA LEU A 407 25.73 -11.61 -15.97
C LEU A 407 27.01 -10.81 -15.70
N ARG A 408 28.13 -11.16 -16.34
CA ARG A 408 29.38 -10.39 -16.26
C ARG A 408 29.33 -9.08 -17.04
N ASP A 409 28.41 -8.98 -18.00
CA ASP A 409 28.17 -7.76 -18.79
C ASP A 409 27.18 -6.80 -18.12
N TYR A 410 26.62 -7.19 -16.96
CA TYR A 410 25.67 -6.38 -16.23
C TYR A 410 26.38 -5.30 -15.40
N GLU A 411 25.91 -4.07 -15.54
CA GLU A 411 26.40 -2.92 -14.78
C GLU A 411 25.35 -2.46 -13.76
N LEU A 412 25.80 -1.83 -12.68
CA LEU A 412 24.90 -1.19 -11.71
C LEU A 412 24.02 -0.16 -12.42
N ASP A 413 22.71 -0.19 -12.15
CA ASP A 413 21.76 0.77 -12.68
C ASP A 413 22.23 2.21 -12.36
N PRO A 414 22.32 3.11 -13.37
CA PRO A 414 22.80 4.47 -13.16
C PRO A 414 22.04 5.24 -12.08
N SER A 415 20.76 4.94 -11.86
CA SER A 415 19.94 5.54 -10.80
C SER A 415 20.47 5.26 -9.39
N LEU A 416 21.25 4.20 -9.20
CA LEU A 416 21.82 3.76 -7.93
C LEU A 416 23.29 4.16 -7.74
N THR A 417 23.86 4.94 -8.67
CA THR A 417 25.28 5.34 -8.61
C THR A 417 25.64 6.03 -7.30
N TYR A 418 24.71 6.80 -6.72
CA TYR A 418 24.90 7.50 -5.45
C TYR A 418 25.07 6.54 -4.25
N MET A 419 24.67 5.27 -4.38
CA MET A 419 24.81 4.21 -3.37
C MET A 419 25.94 3.22 -3.69
N LYS A 420 26.72 3.44 -4.75
CA LYS A 420 27.71 2.46 -5.24
C LYS A 420 28.68 1.94 -4.18
N GLU A 421 29.06 2.77 -3.21
CA GLU A 421 29.97 2.37 -2.12
C GLU A 421 29.32 1.42 -1.09
N LYS A 422 27.99 1.41 -1.02
CA LYS A 422 27.21 0.54 -0.11
C LYS A 422 26.72 -0.74 -0.78
N LEU A 423 26.67 -0.77 -2.11
CA LEU A 423 26.12 -1.88 -2.88
C LEU A 423 27.23 -2.85 -3.33
N PRO A 424 26.91 -4.15 -3.50
CA PRO A 424 27.80 -5.11 -4.14
C PRO A 424 28.28 -4.66 -5.52
N SER A 425 29.50 -5.05 -5.89
CA SER A 425 30.07 -4.71 -7.21
C SER A 425 29.41 -5.44 -8.38
N GLY A 426 28.66 -6.50 -8.12
CA GLY A 426 27.97 -7.32 -9.11
C GLY A 426 26.87 -8.17 -8.47
N PRO A 427 26.05 -8.85 -9.28
CA PRO A 427 24.82 -9.50 -8.81
C PRO A 427 25.02 -10.90 -8.21
N PHE A 428 26.25 -11.36 -8.02
CA PHE A 428 26.57 -12.74 -7.64
C PHE A 428 26.42 -13.02 -6.14
N ASP A 429 26.03 -14.26 -5.81
CA ASP A 429 25.71 -14.74 -4.46
C ASP A 429 24.55 -13.97 -3.77
N LEU A 430 23.74 -13.29 -4.58
CA LEU A 430 22.54 -12.58 -4.16
C LEU A 430 21.28 -13.29 -4.68
N ILE A 431 20.16 -13.06 -3.98
CA ILE A 431 18.85 -13.58 -4.36
C ILE A 431 18.25 -12.67 -5.44
N VAL A 432 17.80 -13.26 -6.54
CA VAL A 432 17.06 -12.54 -7.59
C VAL A 432 15.64 -12.28 -7.12
N ASP A 433 15.29 -11.01 -6.98
CA ASP A 433 13.95 -10.58 -6.63
C ASP A 433 13.04 -10.56 -7.87
N ALA A 434 13.48 -9.87 -8.92
CA ALA A 434 12.74 -9.75 -10.17
C ALA A 434 13.67 -9.65 -11.38
N LEU A 435 13.20 -10.17 -12.51
CA LEU A 435 13.74 -9.86 -13.84
C LEU A 435 12.83 -8.86 -14.51
N TRP A 436 13.42 -7.84 -15.12
CA TRP A 436 12.67 -6.79 -15.81
C TRP A 436 13.32 -6.44 -17.14
N CYS A 437 12.50 -5.95 -18.04
CA CYS A 437 12.97 -5.42 -19.31
C CYS A 437 12.12 -4.20 -19.71
N HIS A 438 12.75 -3.24 -20.38
CA HIS A 438 12.03 -2.06 -20.84
C HIS A 438 12.57 -1.46 -22.13
N THR A 439 11.69 -0.73 -22.80
CA THR A 439 12.05 0.24 -23.86
C THR A 439 11.71 1.64 -23.39
N LEU A 440 12.41 2.64 -23.94
CA LEU A 440 12.27 4.03 -23.55
C LEU A 440 11.57 4.84 -24.64
N TYR A 441 10.67 5.72 -24.21
CA TYR A 441 10.00 6.78 -24.95
C TYR A 441 8.99 6.30 -26.01
N ASP A 442 9.40 5.43 -26.91
CA ASP A 442 8.58 4.95 -28.03
C ASP A 442 7.94 3.58 -27.74
N GLN A 443 6.72 3.37 -28.23
CA GLN A 443 6.03 2.09 -28.12
C GLN A 443 6.61 1.06 -29.10
N ALA A 444 7.57 0.26 -28.63
CA ALA A 444 8.19 -0.81 -29.42
C ALA A 444 7.28 -2.06 -29.60
N GLY A 445 6.22 -2.18 -28.80
CA GLY A 445 5.36 -3.37 -28.75
C GLY A 445 6.10 -4.61 -28.24
N LEU A 446 6.96 -4.43 -27.23
CA LEU A 446 7.73 -5.49 -26.58
C LEU A 446 6.79 -6.47 -25.85
N VAL A 447 6.95 -7.76 -26.13
CA VAL A 447 6.26 -8.87 -25.48
C VAL A 447 7.29 -9.92 -25.10
N ILE A 448 7.29 -10.35 -23.84
CA ILE A 448 8.13 -11.42 -23.33
C ILE A 448 7.31 -12.70 -23.31
N THR A 449 7.86 -13.77 -23.87
CA THR A 449 7.20 -15.09 -23.89
C THR A 449 7.88 -16.08 -22.95
N ASP A 450 9.16 -15.87 -22.62
CA ASP A 450 9.87 -16.69 -21.66
C ASP A 450 11.06 -15.94 -21.05
N MET A 451 11.33 -16.20 -19.77
CA MET A 451 12.56 -15.82 -19.09
C MET A 451 13.08 -17.03 -18.29
N GLU A 452 14.38 -17.29 -18.38
CA GLU A 452 15.02 -18.40 -17.70
C GLU A 452 16.35 -17.96 -17.08
N LEU A 453 16.54 -18.30 -15.81
CA LEU A 453 17.81 -18.23 -15.11
C LEU A 453 18.48 -19.60 -15.19
N ILE A 454 19.61 -19.63 -15.88
CA ILE A 454 20.40 -20.83 -16.11
C ILE A 454 21.57 -20.79 -15.13
N GLY A 455 21.63 -21.75 -14.21
CA GLY A 455 22.74 -21.94 -13.29
C GLY A 455 23.97 -22.57 -13.96
N PRO A 456 25.09 -22.70 -13.23
CA PRO A 456 26.31 -23.31 -13.73
C PRO A 456 26.07 -24.75 -14.19
N ASP A 457 26.87 -25.21 -15.15
CA ASP A 457 26.84 -26.62 -15.57
C ASP A 457 27.21 -27.50 -14.36
N LYS A 458 26.49 -28.62 -14.17
CA LYS A 458 26.81 -29.57 -13.11
C LYS A 458 28.06 -30.35 -13.53
N GLU A 459 29.14 -30.20 -12.79
CA GLU A 459 30.37 -31.03 -12.93
C GLU A 459 30.10 -32.52 -12.70
#